data_AF-A0A929CDH3-F1
#
_entry.id   AF-A0A929CDH3-F1
#
_cell.length_a   1.000
_cell.length_b   1.000
_cell.length_c   1.000
_cell.angle_alpha   90.00
_cell.angle_beta   90.00
_cell.angle_gamma   90.00
#
_symmetry.space_group_name_H-M   'P 1'
#
loop_
_entity.id
_entity.type
_entity.pdbx_description
1 polymer ?
#
loop_
_entity_poly.entity_id
_entity_poly.type
_entity_poly.pdbx_seq_one_letter_code
_entity_poly.pdbx_strand_id
1 'polypeptide(L)' 'VTDVYAAGEEPIAGATGAALAQGIIEHGHKETHYRASLEDAAHYLAQVVEPGDMVVTLGAGNVNQVCSLLADKLRGREV' A
#
# COMPACT_ATOMS: atom_id res chain seq x y z
N VAL A 1 3.16 -1.15 2.65
CA VAL A 1 4.23 -0.99 1.64
C VAL A 1 3.83 -1.74 0.38
N THR A 2 3.98 -1.13 -0.78
CA THR A 2 3.68 -1.76 -2.08
C THR A 2 4.96 -2.10 -2.83
N ASP A 3 4.85 -2.77 -3.98
CA ASP A 3 6.03 -2.99 -4.82
C ASP A 3 6.58 -1.69 -5.43
N VAL A 4 7.81 -1.76 -5.92
CA VAL A 4 8.52 -0.61 -6.49
C VAL A 4 7.86 -0.18 -7.80
N TYR A 5 7.48 1.09 -7.87
CA TYR A 5 7.15 1.71 -9.14
C TYR A 5 8.45 1.98 -9.91
N ALA A 6 8.74 1.18 -10.94
CA ALA A 6 10.04 1.16 -11.62
C ALA A 6 10.40 2.47 -12.35
N ALA A 7 9.43 3.29 -12.74
CA ALA A 7 9.65 4.54 -13.50
C ALA A 7 10.54 4.39 -14.76
N GLY A 8 10.62 3.18 -15.33
CA GLY A 8 11.46 2.87 -16.50
C GLY A 8 12.89 2.40 -16.17
N GLU A 9 13.24 2.25 -14.90
CA GLU A 9 14.53 1.73 -14.45
C GLU A 9 14.57 0.20 -14.40
N GLU A 10 15.77 -0.36 -14.57
CA GLU A 10 16.01 -1.79 -14.39
C GLU A 10 15.96 -2.17 -12.89
N PRO A 11 15.37 -3.31 -12.53
CA PRO A 11 15.33 -3.76 -11.15
C PRO A 11 16.73 -3.94 -10.54
N ILE A 12 16.89 -3.49 -9.30
CA ILE A 12 18.11 -3.69 -8.51
C ILE A 12 17.90 -4.88 -7.57
N ALA A 13 18.81 -5.85 -7.59
CA ALA A 13 18.74 -7.02 -6.72
C ALA A 13 18.67 -6.62 -5.24
N GLY A 14 17.64 -7.10 -4.54
CA GLY A 14 17.40 -6.79 -3.12
C GLY A 14 16.69 -5.47 -2.84
N ALA A 15 16.53 -4.58 -3.83
CA ALA A 15 15.81 -3.31 -3.67
C ALA A 15 14.32 -3.48 -4.02
N THR A 16 13.61 -4.33 -3.29
CA THR A 16 12.19 -4.62 -3.52
C THR A 16 11.31 -4.03 -2.42
N GLY A 17 10.02 -3.82 -2.71
CA GLY A 17 9.06 -3.39 -1.70
C GLY A 17 8.93 -4.39 -0.54
N ALA A 18 9.09 -5.69 -0.84
CA ALA A 18 9.08 -6.76 0.16
C ALA A 18 10.29 -6.68 1.09
N ALA A 19 11.49 -6.47 0.55
CA ALA A 19 12.71 -6.29 1.34
C ALA A 19 12.62 -5.05 2.24
N LEU A 20 12.11 -3.93 1.71
CA LEU A 20 11.87 -2.72 2.50
C LEU A 20 10.86 -2.97 3.63
N ALA A 21 9.73 -3.61 3.33
CA ALA A 21 8.72 -3.93 4.34
C ALA A 21 9.30 -4.80 5.46
N GLN A 22 10.08 -5.82 5.09
CA GLN A 22 10.75 -6.69 6.05
C GLN A 22 11.72 -5.91 6.94
N GLY A 23 12.55 -5.04 6.35
CA GLY A 23 13.43 -4.16 7.11
C GLY A 23 12.68 -3.27 8.09
N ILE A 24 11.56 -2.67 7.68
CA ILE A 24 10.70 -1.84 8.56
C ILE A 24 10.16 -2.66 9.75
N ILE A 25 9.73 -3.90 9.52
CA ILE A 25 9.25 -4.82 10.58
C ILE A 25 10.38 -5.16 11.56
N GLU A 26 11.57 -5.45 11.04
CA GLU A 26 12.75 -5.78 11.85
C GLU A 26 13.15 -4.61 12.77
N HIS A 27 12.96 -3.38 12.32
CA HIS A 27 13.26 -2.16 13.09
C HIS A 27 12.13 -1.70 14.03
N GLY A 28 11.06 -2.49 14.21
CA GLY A 28 10.09 -2.31 15.30
C GLY A 28 8.67 -1.95 14.88
N HIS A 29 8.42 -1.63 13.60
CA HIS A 29 7.08 -1.34 13.10
C HIS A 29 6.36 -2.62 12.67
N LYS A 30 5.92 -3.42 13.65
CA LYS A 30 5.38 -4.77 13.44
C LYS A 30 4.12 -4.84 12.59
N GLU A 31 3.27 -3.81 12.61
CA GLU A 31 2.04 -3.71 11.81
C GLU A 31 2.29 -3.20 10.36
N THR A 32 3.48 -3.46 9.83
CA THR A 32 3.79 -3.14 8.43
C THR A 32 3.35 -4.29 7.54
N HIS A 33 2.43 -4.01 6.62
CA HIS A 33 1.95 -5.00 5.67
C HIS A 33 2.49 -4.73 4.26
N TYR A 34 3.10 -5.74 3.65
CA TYR A 34 3.45 -5.73 2.22
C TYR A 34 2.28 -6.23 1.37
N ARG A 35 2.03 -5.55 0.25
CA ARG A 35 1.06 -5.94 -0.78
C ARG A 35 1.69 -5.68 -2.14
N ALA A 36 1.75 -6.68 -3.01
CA ALA A 36 2.46 -6.55 -4.29
C ALA A 36 1.79 -5.55 -5.24
N SER A 37 0.46 -5.43 -5.18
CA SER A 37 -0.33 -4.55 -6.04
C SER A 37 -1.04 -3.43 -5.27
N LEU A 38 -1.43 -2.36 -5.98
CA LEU A 38 -2.24 -1.28 -5.41
C LEU A 38 -3.68 -1.75 -5.12
N GLU A 39 -4.18 -2.70 -5.91
CA GLU A 39 -5.48 -3.33 -5.75
C GLU A 39 -5.56 -4.13 -4.44
N ASP A 40 -4.53 -4.91 -4.15
CA ASP A 40 -4.42 -5.66 -2.90
C ASP A 40 -4.27 -4.73 -1.70
N ALA A 41 -3.51 -3.64 -1.86
CA ALA A 41 -3.39 -2.61 -0.83
C ALA A 41 -4.74 -1.93 -0.55
N ALA A 42 -5.47 -1.51 -1.58
CA ALA A 42 -6.79 -0.92 -1.44
C ALA A 42 -7.82 -1.91 -0.86
N HIS A 43 -7.74 -3.18 -1.22
CA HIS A 43 -8.61 -4.21 -0.66
C HIS A 43 -8.36 -4.43 0.84
N TYR A 44 -7.09 -4.53 1.23
CA TYR A 44 -6.72 -4.63 2.64
C TYR A 44 -7.15 -3.38 3.42
N LEU A 45 -6.87 -2.18 2.91
CA LEU A 45 -7.30 -0.93 3.54
C LEU A 45 -8.83 -0.91 3.73
N ALA A 46 -9.60 -1.31 2.72
CA ALA A 46 -11.05 -1.37 2.82
C ALA A 46 -11.58 -2.32 3.89
N GLN A 47 -10.77 -3.25 4.39
CA GLN A 47 -11.14 -4.15 5.50
C GLN A 47 -10.82 -3.57 6.88
N VAL A 48 -9.81 -2.71 6.98
CA VAL A 48 -9.27 -2.25 8.27
C VAL A 48 -9.62 -0.82 8.62
N VAL A 49 -9.92 0.03 7.64
CA VAL A 49 -10.28 1.43 7.89
C VAL A 49 -11.68 1.55 8.47
N GLU A 50 -11.80 2.42 9.47
CA GLU A 50 -13.01 2.73 10.22
C GLU A 50 -13.42 4.21 10.06
N PRO A 51 -14.70 4.56 10.32
CA PRO A 51 -15.13 5.95 10.35
C PRO A 51 -14.30 6.79 11.33
N GLY A 52 -13.68 7.86 10.85
CA GLY A 52 -12.81 8.74 11.63
C GLY A 52 -11.32 8.57 11.33
N ASP A 53 -10.93 7.50 10.62
CA ASP A 53 -9.54 7.30 10.22
C ASP A 53 -9.08 8.29 9.14
N MET A 54 -7.79 8.64 9.19
CA MET A 54 -7.11 9.37 8.13
C MET A 54 -6.20 8.41 7.35
N VAL A 55 -6.45 8.26 6.06
CA VAL A 55 -5.61 7.47 5.15
C VAL A 55 -4.69 8.40 4.36
N VAL A 56 -3.38 8.13 4.42
CA VAL A 56 -2.37 8.83 3.63
C VAL A 56 -1.76 7.88 2.61
N THR A 57 -1.89 8.20 1.33
CA THR A 57 -1.13 7.55 0.25
C THR A 57 0.13 8.38 0.00
N LEU A 58 1.30 7.72 -0.04
CA LEU A 58 2.59 8.42 -0.12
C LEU A 58 3.48 7.79 -1.19
N GLY A 59 4.00 8.64 -2.07
CA GLY A 59 4.88 8.26 -3.19
C GLY A 59 4.68 9.20 -4.39
N ALA A 60 5.58 9.12 -5.36
CA ALA A 60 5.57 9.97 -6.56
C ALA A 60 5.11 9.25 -7.84
N GLY A 61 4.92 7.92 -7.78
CA GLY A 61 4.45 7.10 -8.89
C GLY A 61 2.93 7.02 -8.97
N ASN A 62 2.42 5.83 -9.24
CA ASN A 62 0.99 5.56 -9.40
C ASN A 62 0.21 5.39 -8.07
N VAL A 63 0.82 5.66 -6.92
CA VAL A 63 0.21 5.39 -5.60
C VAL A 63 -1.10 6.15 -5.36
N ASN A 64 -1.31 7.28 -6.06
CA ASN A 64 -2.56 8.04 -6.01
C ASN A 64 -3.79 7.22 -6.48
N GLN A 65 -3.59 6.18 -7.29
CA GLN A 65 -4.65 5.28 -7.75
C GLN A 65 -5.33 4.53 -6.59
N VAL A 66 -4.61 4.32 -5.47
CA VAL A 66 -5.17 3.71 -4.26
C VAL A 66 -6.35 4.53 -3.72
N CYS A 67 -6.34 5.87 -3.85
CA CYS A 67 -7.42 6.72 -3.38
C CYS A 67 -8.75 6.37 -4.06
N SER A 68 -8.74 6.27 -5.39
CA SER A 68 -9.94 5.92 -6.17
C SER A 68 -10.37 4.47 -5.90
N LEU A 69 -9.42 3.52 -5.92
CA LEU A 69 -9.70 2.11 -5.65
C LEU A 69 -10.31 1.88 -4.26
N LEU A 70 -9.79 2.57 -3.25
CA LEU A 70 -10.32 2.50 -1.88
C LEU A 70 -11.71 3.14 -1.80
N ALA A 71 -11.90 4.32 -2.38
CA ALA A 71 -13.19 5.01 -2.37
C ALA A 71 -14.30 4.15 -2.98
N ASP A 72 -14.03 3.48 -4.11
CA ASP A 72 -14.99 2.59 -4.75
C ASP A 72 -15.34 1.38 -3.86
N LYS A 73 -14.34 0.79 -3.20
CA LYS A 73 -14.57 -0.33 -2.26
C LYS A 73 -15.38 0.10 -1.04
N LEU A 74 -15.11 1.29 -0.48
CA LEU A 74 -15.83 1.80 0.69
C LEU A 74 -17.29 2.16 0.36
N ARG A 75 -17.56 2.70 -0.83
CA ARG A 75 -18.95 2.99 -1.27
C ARG A 75 -19.81 1.72 -1.39
N GLY A 76 -19.18 0.57 -1.66
CA GLY A 76 -19.84 -0.72 -1.70
C GLY A 76 -20.02 -1.39 -0.33
N ARG A 77 -19.45 -0.82 0.74
CA ARG A 77 -19.71 -1.26 2.12
C ARG A 77 -20.98 -0.57 2.59
N GLU A 78 -22.10 -1.30 2.67
CA GLU A 78 -23.22 -0.85 3.48
C GLU A 78 -22.74 -0.75 4.94
N VAL A 79 -22.97 0.40 5.57
CA VAL A 79 -22.66 0.67 6.99
C VAL A 79 -23.86 0.29 7.85
#